data_AF-A0A9X1I8Y8-F1
#
_entry.id   AF-A0A9X1I8Y8-F1
#
_cell.length_a   1.000
_cell.length_b   1.000
_cell.length_c   1.000
_cell.angle_alpha   90.00
_cell.angle_beta   90.00
_cell.angle_gamma   90.00
#
_symmetry.space_group_name_H-M   'P 1'
#
loop_
_entity.id
_entity.type
_entity.pdbx_description
1 polymer ?
#
loop_
_entity_poly.entity_id
_entity_poly.type
_entity_poly.pdbx_seq_one_letter_code
_entity_poly.pdbx_strand_id
1 'polypeptide(L)'
;ITITSGASNGTATVNDGGTPNDPTDDTIDYTPNADYNGPDQITYQICDADGDCETAVVDITVNSVNDVPTTVDDTASVNEDDTVNIVVLDDDSFGGDGASTGTITITSGASNGTATVNDGGTPNDPTDDTIDYTPNADYNGPDQITYQICDA
;
A
#
# COMPACT_ATOMS: atom_id res chain seq x y z
N ILE A 1 -5.61 34.11 12.67
CA ILE A 1 -4.29 33.45 12.50
C ILE A 1 -3.78 33.72 11.09
N THR A 2 -2.46 33.87 10.88
CA THR A 2 -1.88 34.00 9.53
C THR A 2 -0.71 33.03 9.34
N ILE A 3 -0.70 32.26 8.24
CA ILE A 3 0.45 31.43 7.85
C ILE A 3 1.52 32.34 7.23
N THR A 4 2.72 32.35 7.81
CA THR A 4 3.86 33.15 7.35
C THR A 4 4.85 32.34 6.53
N SER A 5 4.91 31.02 6.76
CA SER A 5 5.58 30.05 5.91
C SER A 5 4.72 28.79 5.82
N GLY A 6 4.35 28.41 4.60
CA GLY A 6 3.60 27.18 4.35
C GLY A 6 4.47 25.93 4.51
N ALA A 7 3.79 24.79 4.56
CA ALA A 7 4.37 23.47 4.45
C ALA A 7 5.18 23.30 3.15
N SER A 8 6.27 22.54 3.21
CA SER A 8 7.09 22.21 2.03
C SER A 8 6.57 20.99 1.28
N ASN A 9 5.87 20.09 1.98
CA ASN A 9 5.40 18.81 1.47
C ASN A 9 3.89 18.65 1.62
N GLY A 10 3.16 19.75 1.50
CA GLY A 10 1.71 19.78 1.51
C GLY A 10 1.17 21.18 1.32
N THR A 11 -0.12 21.33 1.55
CA THR A 11 -0.82 22.61 1.55
C THR A 11 -1.39 22.87 2.93
N ALA A 12 -1.24 24.10 3.40
CA ALA A 12 -1.76 24.57 4.68
C ALA A 12 -2.65 25.79 4.45
N THR A 13 -3.84 25.78 5.03
CA THR A 13 -4.80 26.88 4.96
C THR A 13 -5.34 27.20 6.34
N VAL A 14 -5.56 28.49 6.61
CA VAL A 14 -6.30 28.90 7.81
C VAL A 14 -7.78 28.67 7.53
N ASN A 15 -8.43 27.98 8.45
CA ASN A 15 -9.88 27.81 8.48
C ASN A 15 -10.41 28.68 9.62
N ASP A 16 -11.20 29.69 9.26
CA ASP A 16 -11.71 30.70 10.19
C ASP A 16 -13.02 30.30 10.85
N GLY A 17 -13.50 29.06 10.70
CA GLY A 17 -14.79 28.64 11.29
C GLY A 17 -16.02 29.43 10.81
N GLY A 18 -15.87 30.30 9.81
CA GLY A 18 -16.88 31.28 9.42
C GLY A 18 -16.94 32.54 10.30
N THR A 19 -15.91 32.82 11.10
CA THR A 19 -15.78 33.95 12.02
C THR A 19 -14.58 34.88 11.66
N PRO A 20 -14.59 35.60 10.51
CA PRO A 20 -13.41 36.33 10.00
C PRO A 20 -12.77 37.40 10.91
N ASN A 21 -13.44 37.79 12.00
CA ASN A 21 -12.95 38.79 12.96
C ASN A 21 -12.76 38.22 14.38
N ASP A 22 -12.89 36.90 14.54
CA ASP A 22 -12.68 36.21 15.81
C ASP A 22 -11.67 35.07 15.60
N PRO A 23 -10.38 35.31 15.85
CA PRO A 23 -9.36 34.30 15.61
C PRO A 23 -9.31 33.21 16.70
N THR A 24 -10.25 33.20 17.65
CA THR A 24 -10.19 32.31 18.83
C THR A 24 -10.59 30.87 18.53
N ASP A 25 -11.25 30.62 17.41
CA ASP A 25 -11.62 29.30 16.90
C ASP A 25 -10.93 28.94 15.57
N ASP A 26 -10.05 29.80 15.06
CA ASP A 26 -9.25 29.52 13.86
C ASP A 26 -8.43 28.23 14.01
N THR A 27 -8.42 27.41 12.96
CA THR A 27 -7.53 26.24 12.84
C THR A 27 -6.61 26.36 11.63
N ILE A 28 -5.55 25.55 11.61
CA ILE A 28 -4.73 25.32 10.42
C ILE A 28 -5.09 23.93 9.90
N ASP A 29 -5.66 23.89 8.71
CA ASP A 29 -5.94 22.65 7.99
C ASP A 29 -4.73 22.34 7.11
N TYR A 30 -4.15 21.15 7.30
CA TYR A 30 -2.98 20.68 6.56
C TYR A 30 -3.31 19.42 5.75
N THR A 31 -2.98 19.44 4.47
CA THR A 31 -3.08 18.28 3.58
C THR A 31 -1.69 17.99 3.01
N PRO A 32 -1.06 16.85 3.36
CA PRO A 32 0.23 16.47 2.77
C PRO A 32 0.11 16.24 1.27
N ASN A 33 1.23 16.35 0.55
CA ASN A 33 1.33 15.91 -0.83
C ASN A 33 1.02 14.41 -0.92
N ALA A 34 0.45 13.98 -2.05
CA ALA A 34 0.27 12.55 -2.31
C ALA A 34 1.61 11.81 -2.18
N ASP A 35 1.56 10.63 -1.58
CA ASP A 35 2.68 9.71 -1.35
C ASP A 35 3.83 10.30 -0.51
N TYR A 36 3.61 11.44 0.15
CA TYR A 36 4.59 12.01 1.07
C TYR A 36 4.45 11.41 2.47
N ASN A 37 5.54 10.87 2.97
CA ASN A 37 5.74 10.55 4.38
C ASN A 37 7.03 11.22 4.87
N GLY A 38 7.01 11.74 6.09
CA GLY A 38 8.15 12.44 6.67
C GLY A 38 7.78 13.70 7.46
N PRO A 39 8.81 14.44 7.92
CA PRO A 39 8.63 15.65 8.70
C PRO A 39 8.33 16.87 7.82
N ASP A 40 7.29 17.61 8.17
CA ASP A 40 6.98 18.92 7.56
C ASP A 40 6.78 19.99 8.64
N GLN A 41 6.76 21.24 8.23
CA GLN A 41 6.69 22.38 9.13
C GLN A 41 5.83 23.51 8.57
N ILE A 42 5.00 24.09 9.43
CA ILE A 42 4.24 25.31 9.14
C ILE A 42 4.63 26.37 10.16
N THR A 43 4.92 27.58 9.70
CA THR A 43 5.10 28.74 10.58
C THR A 43 3.89 29.65 10.46
N TYR A 44 3.29 30.00 11.60
CA TYR A 44 2.16 30.91 11.68
C TYR A 44 2.39 32.01 12.70
N GLN A 45 1.51 32.99 12.67
CA GLN A 45 1.53 34.16 13.52
C GLN A 45 0.13 34.42 14.09
N ILE A 46 0.10 34.92 15.31
CA ILE A 46 -1.09 35.53 15.93
C ILE A 46 -0.78 36.99 16.26
N CYS A 47 -1.81 37.83 16.22
CA CYS A 47 -1.72 39.23 16.63
C CYS A 47 -2.82 39.54 17.64
N ASP A 48 -2.53 40.41 18.60
CA ASP A 48 -3.55 40.95 19.50
C ASP A 48 -4.29 42.15 18.90
N ALA A 49 -5.24 42.72 19.65
CA ALA A 49 -6.06 43.84 19.20
C ALA A 49 -5.27 45.16 19.05
N ASP A 50 -4.10 45.27 19.68
CA ASP A 50 -3.21 46.43 19.59
C ASP A 50 -2.22 46.29 18.42
N GLY A 51 -2.17 45.11 17.78
CA GLY A 51 -1.37 44.82 16.60
C GLY A 51 -0.01 44.21 16.93
N ASP A 52 0.24 43.85 18.18
CA ASP A 52 1.44 43.11 18.58
C ASP A 52 1.28 41.65 18.16
N CYS A 53 2.32 41.09 17.55
CA CYS A 53 2.26 39.76 16.97
C CYS A 53 3.42 38.87 17.37
N GLU A 54 3.17 37.56 17.46
CA GLU A 54 4.16 36.54 17.78
C GLU A 54 4.06 35.37 16.80
N THR A 55 5.20 34.72 16.53
CA THR A 55 5.29 33.58 15.62
C THR A 55 5.43 32.26 16.35
N ALA A 56 4.84 31.22 15.79
CA ALA A 56 4.95 29.86 16.27
C ALA A 56 5.11 28.87 15.10
N VAL A 57 5.64 27.70 15.44
CA VAL A 57 5.96 26.62 14.51
C VAL A 57 5.11 25.40 14.86
N VAL A 58 4.50 24.80 13.84
CA VAL A 58 3.83 23.51 13.91
C VAL A 58 4.73 22.49 13.23
N ASP A 59 5.33 21.60 14.04
CA ASP A 59 6.06 20.45 13.52
C ASP A 59 5.08 19.30 13.24
N ILE A 60 5.10 18.80 12.01
CA ILE A 60 4.20 17.76 11.52
C ILE A 60 5.02 16.52 11.21
N THR A 61 4.51 15.35 11.58
CA THR A 61 5.03 14.07 11.13
C THR A 61 3.95 13.36 10.33
N VAL A 62 4.18 13.22 9.02
CA VAL A 62 3.31 12.43 8.14
C VAL A 62 3.79 10.99 8.18
N ASN A 63 2.97 10.12 8.77
CA ASN A 63 3.27 8.70 8.84
C ASN A 63 3.06 8.05 7.47
N SER A 64 3.92 7.11 7.10
CA SER A 64 3.65 6.25 5.95
C SER A 64 2.42 5.38 6.24
N VAL A 65 1.67 5.11 5.18
CA VAL A 65 0.68 4.03 5.15
C VAL A 65 1.33 2.88 4.41
N ASN A 66 1.21 1.67 4.96
CA ASN A 66 1.81 0.49 4.37
C ASN A 66 0.99 0.04 3.16
N ASP A 67 1.60 -0.13 2.00
CA ASP A 67 0.88 -0.40 0.77
C ASP A 67 0.79 -1.91 0.50
N VAL A 68 -0.13 -2.57 1.22
CA VAL A 68 -0.24 -4.03 1.20
C VAL A 68 -0.64 -4.62 -0.17
N PRO A 69 -0.10 -5.80 -0.54
CA PRO A 69 -0.57 -6.56 -1.68
C PRO A 69 -2.04 -7.01 -1.55
N THR A 70 -2.70 -7.22 -2.69
CA THR A 70 -4.06 -7.78 -2.77
C THR A 70 -4.12 -8.89 -3.80
N THR A 71 -4.79 -10.00 -3.48
CA THR A 71 -4.93 -11.17 -4.36
C THR A 71 -6.39 -11.40 -4.79
N VAL A 72 -6.57 -12.05 -5.95
CA VAL A 72 -7.84 -12.54 -6.48
C VAL A 72 -7.78 -14.06 -6.64
N ASP A 73 -8.92 -14.74 -6.45
CA ASP A 73 -8.96 -16.21 -6.52
C ASP A 73 -8.91 -16.71 -7.98
N ASP A 74 -7.94 -17.57 -8.29
CA ASP A 74 -7.81 -18.23 -9.58
C ASP A 74 -8.58 -19.55 -9.71
N THR A 75 -8.81 -19.95 -10.96
CA THR A 75 -9.27 -21.30 -11.29
C THR A 75 -8.50 -21.89 -12.46
N ALA A 76 -8.20 -23.18 -12.38
CA ALA A 76 -7.55 -23.94 -13.44
C ALA A 76 -8.18 -25.34 -13.56
N SER A 77 -8.03 -25.97 -14.72
CA SER A 77 -8.42 -27.36 -14.96
C SER A 77 -7.31 -28.09 -15.70
N VAL A 78 -7.04 -29.32 -15.30
CA VAL A 78 -6.06 -30.21 -15.91
C VAL A 78 -6.67 -31.62 -15.95
N ASN A 79 -6.26 -32.45 -16.92
CA ASN A 79 -6.64 -33.85 -16.88
C ASN A 79 -5.89 -34.56 -15.75
N GLU A 80 -6.40 -35.72 -15.32
CA GLU A 80 -5.60 -36.62 -14.48
C GLU A 80 -4.27 -36.95 -15.19
N ASP A 81 -3.21 -37.14 -14.39
CA ASP A 81 -1.85 -37.47 -14.84
C ASP A 81 -1.12 -36.41 -15.70
N ASP A 82 -1.74 -35.25 -15.94
CA ASP A 82 -1.13 -34.11 -16.65
C ASP A 82 -0.67 -33.00 -15.69
N THR A 83 0.11 -32.05 -16.18
CA THR A 83 0.53 -30.84 -15.44
C THR A 83 -0.12 -29.60 -16.04
N VAL A 84 -0.48 -28.64 -15.19
CA VAL A 84 -0.91 -27.30 -15.59
C VAL A 84 -0.01 -26.25 -14.95
N ASN A 85 0.33 -25.23 -15.74
CA ASN A 85 0.96 -24.00 -15.26
C ASN A 85 -0.14 -22.95 -15.07
N ILE A 86 -0.26 -22.42 -13.87
CA ILE A 86 -1.32 -21.50 -13.45
C ILE A 86 -0.70 -20.11 -13.27
N VAL A 87 -1.17 -19.15 -14.05
CA VAL A 87 -0.80 -17.75 -13.92
C VAL A 87 -1.68 -17.13 -12.85
N VAL A 88 -1.11 -16.90 -11.67
CA VAL A 88 -1.84 -16.44 -10.47
C VAL A 88 -1.68 -14.96 -10.17
N LEU A 89 -0.92 -14.23 -10.99
CA LEU A 89 -0.56 -12.83 -10.73
C LEU A 89 -1.19 -11.83 -11.70
N ASP A 90 -1.92 -12.31 -12.73
CA ASP A 90 -2.44 -11.46 -13.80
C ASP A 90 -3.50 -10.45 -13.31
N ASP A 91 -4.22 -10.77 -12.23
CA ASP A 91 -5.24 -9.93 -11.60
C ASP A 91 -4.94 -9.56 -10.13
N ASP A 92 -3.71 -9.84 -9.68
CA ASP A 92 -3.20 -9.45 -8.37
C ASP A 92 -2.52 -8.07 -8.41
N SER A 93 -2.33 -7.47 -7.23
CA SER A 93 -1.59 -6.22 -7.07
C SER A 93 -0.56 -6.33 -5.96
N PHE A 94 0.67 -5.89 -6.23
CA PHE A 94 1.74 -5.81 -5.24
C PHE A 94 1.62 -4.59 -4.31
N GLY A 95 0.57 -3.78 -4.46
CA GLY A 95 0.46 -2.52 -3.74
C GLY A 95 1.36 -1.42 -4.33
N GLY A 96 1.39 -0.27 -3.65
CA GLY A 96 2.19 0.91 -3.98
C GLY A 96 3.69 0.75 -3.71
N ASP A 97 4.08 -0.13 -2.78
CA ASP A 97 5.48 -0.46 -2.48
C ASP A 97 6.13 -1.31 -3.60
N GLY A 98 5.29 -1.97 -4.42
CA GLY A 98 5.71 -2.78 -5.55
C GLY A 98 6.08 -4.21 -5.14
N ALA A 99 6.60 -4.98 -6.11
CA ALA A 99 6.90 -6.39 -5.89
C ALA A 99 8.05 -6.59 -4.89
N SER A 100 7.86 -7.50 -3.94
CA SER A 100 8.91 -7.93 -3.01
C SER A 100 10.07 -8.64 -3.74
N THR A 101 11.28 -8.66 -3.19
CA THR A 101 12.49 -9.16 -3.88
C THR A 101 12.68 -10.69 -3.83
N GLY A 102 11.62 -11.47 -3.68
CA GLY A 102 11.67 -12.93 -3.59
C GLY A 102 10.44 -13.54 -4.27
N THR A 103 10.40 -14.86 -4.34
CA THR A 103 9.29 -15.56 -4.99
C THR A 103 7.99 -15.52 -4.18
N ILE A 104 6.86 -15.71 -4.84
CA ILE A 104 5.60 -16.04 -4.17
C ILE A 104 5.78 -17.30 -3.33
N THR A 105 4.98 -17.43 -2.26
CA THR A 105 5.09 -18.59 -1.36
C THR A 105 3.79 -19.37 -1.34
N ILE A 106 3.86 -20.69 -1.56
CA ILE A 106 2.75 -21.59 -1.30
C ILE A 106 2.64 -21.78 0.22
N THR A 107 1.58 -21.26 0.82
CA THR A 107 1.32 -21.33 2.26
C THR A 107 0.51 -22.57 2.64
N SER A 108 -0.32 -23.06 1.71
CA SER A 108 -0.99 -24.35 1.82
C SER A 108 -0.93 -25.06 0.47
N GLY A 109 -0.25 -26.21 0.44
CA GLY A 109 -0.17 -27.04 -0.76
C GLY A 109 -1.50 -27.75 -1.06
N ALA A 110 -1.55 -28.30 -2.26
CA ALA A 110 -2.61 -29.19 -2.72
C ALA A 110 -2.73 -30.45 -1.85
N SER A 111 -3.97 -30.90 -1.62
CA SER A 111 -4.24 -32.12 -0.86
C SER A 111 -4.20 -33.38 -1.73
N ASN A 112 -4.45 -33.24 -3.03
CA ASN A 112 -4.54 -34.35 -3.98
C ASN A 112 -3.61 -34.16 -5.18
N GLY A 113 -2.47 -33.53 -4.95
CA GLY A 113 -1.44 -33.32 -5.95
C GLY A 113 -0.22 -32.65 -5.35
N THR A 114 0.70 -32.25 -6.23
CA THR A 114 1.86 -31.44 -5.87
C THR A 114 1.75 -30.09 -6.56
N ALA A 115 1.95 -29.02 -5.80
CA ALA A 115 2.03 -27.65 -6.30
C ALA A 115 3.43 -27.11 -6.00
N THR A 116 4.06 -26.50 -7.00
CA THR A 116 5.37 -25.85 -6.88
C THR A 116 5.35 -24.49 -7.54
N VAL A 117 6.02 -23.52 -6.93
CA VAL A 117 6.27 -22.23 -7.55
C VAL A 117 7.25 -22.42 -8.69
N ASN A 118 6.89 -21.91 -9.86
CA ASN A 118 7.75 -21.80 -11.02
C ASN A 118 8.13 -20.33 -11.16
N ASP A 119 9.39 -20.04 -10.83
CA ASP A 119 9.92 -18.69 -10.72
C ASP A 119 10.42 -18.12 -12.04
N GLY A 120 10.14 -18.73 -13.19
CA GLY A 120 10.65 -18.23 -14.49
C GLY A 120 12.18 -18.16 -14.63
N GLY A 121 12.95 -18.60 -13.63
CA GLY A 121 14.39 -18.32 -13.50
C GLY A 121 14.75 -16.94 -12.90
N THR A 122 13.80 -16.23 -12.29
CA THR A 122 13.90 -14.89 -11.69
C THR A 122 13.72 -14.94 -10.15
N PRO A 123 14.63 -15.58 -9.39
CA PRO A 123 14.43 -15.85 -7.96
C PRO A 123 14.34 -14.62 -7.03
N ASN A 124 14.56 -13.41 -7.55
CA ASN A 124 14.44 -12.16 -6.80
C ASN A 124 13.38 -11.20 -7.38
N ASP A 125 12.52 -11.71 -8.27
CA ASP A 125 11.48 -10.95 -8.95
C ASP A 125 10.25 -11.84 -9.12
N PRO A 126 9.22 -11.69 -8.28
CA PRO A 126 8.05 -12.55 -8.32
C PRO A 126 7.08 -12.18 -9.45
N THR A 127 7.36 -11.14 -10.25
CA THR A 127 6.34 -10.57 -11.15
C THR A 127 5.94 -11.49 -12.29
N ASP A 128 6.71 -12.54 -12.56
CA ASP A 128 6.41 -13.60 -13.53
C ASP A 128 6.26 -14.99 -12.89
N ASP A 129 6.19 -15.07 -11.56
CA ASP A 129 5.98 -16.33 -10.85
C ASP A 129 4.63 -16.95 -11.21
N THR A 130 4.63 -18.26 -11.35
CA THR A 130 3.44 -19.08 -11.62
C THR A 130 3.41 -20.29 -10.70
N ILE A 131 2.31 -21.03 -10.70
CA ILE A 131 2.20 -22.30 -9.96
C ILE A 131 2.07 -23.45 -10.94
N ASP A 132 3.02 -24.37 -10.90
CA ASP A 132 2.90 -25.68 -11.56
C ASP A 132 2.16 -26.64 -10.64
N TYR A 133 1.06 -27.20 -11.12
CA TYR A 133 0.25 -28.19 -10.41
C TYR A 133 0.16 -29.51 -11.18
N THR A 134 0.41 -30.61 -10.47
CA THR A 134 0.22 -31.98 -10.95
C THR A 134 -0.63 -32.76 -9.94
N PRO A 135 -1.85 -33.20 -10.29
CA PRO A 135 -2.66 -34.05 -9.42
C PRO A 135 -1.97 -35.40 -9.18
N ASN A 136 -2.36 -36.07 -8.09
CA ASN A 136 -1.97 -37.45 -7.84
C ASN A 136 -2.46 -38.35 -8.99
N ALA A 137 -1.73 -39.45 -9.23
CA ALA A 137 -2.11 -40.36 -10.31
C ALA A 137 -3.54 -40.88 -10.16
N ASP A 138 -4.27 -40.95 -11.27
CA ASP A 138 -5.69 -41.34 -11.35
C ASP A 138 -6.66 -40.49 -10.50
N TYR A 139 -6.22 -39.33 -9.96
CA TYR A 139 -7.08 -38.47 -9.14
C TYR A 139 -8.06 -37.66 -10.00
N ASN A 140 -9.33 -37.74 -9.60
CA ASN A 140 -10.42 -36.97 -10.19
C ASN A 140 -11.18 -36.23 -9.09
N GLY A 141 -11.14 -34.89 -9.11
CA GLY A 141 -11.84 -34.08 -8.14
C GLY A 141 -11.26 -32.68 -8.01
N PRO A 142 -11.89 -31.81 -7.19
CA PRO A 142 -11.34 -30.50 -6.88
C PRO A 142 -10.09 -30.62 -6.00
N ASP A 143 -9.21 -29.63 -6.10
CA ASP A 143 -8.10 -29.43 -5.16
C ASP A 143 -7.99 -27.94 -4.85
N GLN A 144 -7.24 -27.58 -3.80
CA GLN A 144 -7.05 -26.20 -3.39
C GLN A 144 -5.58 -25.95 -3.06
N ILE A 145 -5.06 -24.84 -3.58
CA ILE A 145 -3.72 -24.32 -3.28
C ILE A 145 -3.92 -22.91 -2.73
N THR A 146 -3.18 -22.55 -1.70
CA THR A 146 -3.13 -21.17 -1.19
C THR A 146 -1.71 -20.67 -1.32
N TYR A 147 -1.55 -19.54 -1.99
CA TYR A 147 -0.29 -18.82 -2.11
C TYR A 147 -0.37 -17.48 -1.39
N GLN A 148 0.78 -16.83 -1.25
CA GLN A 148 0.92 -15.52 -0.66
C GLN A 148 1.92 -14.71 -1.48
N ILE A 149 1.54 -13.47 -1.75
CA ILE A 149 2.44 -12.40 -2.16
C ILE A 149 2.90 -11.67 -0.89
N CYS A 150 4.19 -11.45 -0.76
CA CYS A 150 4.75 -10.68 0.34
C CYS A 150 4.81 -9.20 -0.02
N ASP A 151 4.65 -8.37 1.00
CA ASP A 151 4.95 -6.95 0.91
C ASP A 151 6.47 -6.73 0.85
N ALA A 152 6.91 -5.66 0.20
CA ALA A 152 8.31 -5.38 -0.12
C ALA A 152 9.16 -4.85 1.05
#